data_AF-A0A2V7J8C3-F1
#
_entry.id   AF-A0A2V7J8C3-F1
#
_cell.length_a   1.000
_cell.length_b   1.000
_cell.length_c   1.000
_cell.angle_alpha   90.00
_cell.angle_beta   90.00
_cell.angle_gamma   90.00
#
_symmetry.space_group_name_H-M   'P 1'
#
loop_
_entity.id
_entity.type
_entity.pdbx_description
1 polymer ?
#
loop_
_entity_poly.entity_id
_entity_poly.type
_entity_poly.pdbx_seq_one_letter_code
_entity_poly.pdbx_strand_id
1 'polypeptide(L)'
;LPDGGRVVLDRDDAVDTAAIATIRAHMRDIATAFRAGDFTKPFQVHAQAVPGTVGMRERRAAISYEAIDRPRGGQVRIRSNDSVAVRAIHEFLAFQRQQHHAASHEMD
;
A
#
# COMPACT_ATOMS: atom_id res chain seq x y z
N LEU A 1 -2.46 -10.55 -6.64
CA LEU A 1 -3.27 -11.64 -6.06
C LEU A 1 -4.64 -11.59 -6.74
N PRO A 2 -5.35 -12.71 -6.93
CA PRO A 2 -6.62 -12.70 -7.67
C PRO A 2 -7.69 -11.77 -7.10
N ASP A 3 -7.72 -11.59 -5.77
CA ASP A 3 -8.67 -10.76 -5.00
C ASP A 3 -8.10 -9.38 -4.62
N GLY A 4 -7.03 -8.93 -5.28
CA GLY A 4 -6.36 -7.64 -5.02
C GLY A 4 -4.85 -7.78 -4.82
N GLY A 5 -4.33 -7.35 -3.67
CA GLY A 5 -2.89 -7.43 -3.41
C GLY A 5 -2.46 -7.02 -2.00
N ARG A 6 -1.17 -6.72 -1.86
CA ARG A 6 -0.55 -6.30 -0.60
C ARG A 6 0.55 -5.28 -0.83
N VAL A 7 0.73 -4.38 0.12
CA VAL A 7 1.93 -3.54 0.29
C VAL A 7 2.73 -4.15 1.44
N VAL A 8 4.03 -4.33 1.27
CA VAL A 8 4.92 -4.93 2.27
C VAL A 8 6.10 -3.99 2.47
N LEU A 9 6.44 -3.73 3.72
CA LEU A 9 7.67 -3.04 4.09
C LEU A 9 8.35 -3.85 5.19
N ASP A 10 9.57 -4.29 4.91
CA ASP A 10 10.41 -5.05 5.84
C ASP A 10 11.77 -4.32 5.98
N ARG A 11 12.44 -4.49 7.12
CA ARG A 11 13.82 -4.07 7.35
C ARG A 11 14.80 -5.16 6.96
N ASP A 12 15.98 -4.74 6.52
CA ASP A 12 17.12 -5.64 6.32
C ASP A 12 17.65 -6.17 7.64
N ASP A 13 17.79 -5.29 8.63
CA ASP A 13 18.14 -5.66 10.00
C ASP A 13 16.91 -6.15 10.77
N ALA A 14 16.89 -7.44 11.08
CA ALA A 14 15.79 -8.09 11.79
C ALA A 14 15.82 -7.87 13.32
N VAL A 15 16.91 -7.32 13.88
CA VAL A 15 17.01 -7.03 15.33
C VAL A 15 16.76 -5.56 15.68
N ASP A 16 16.60 -4.70 14.67
CA ASP A 16 16.18 -3.30 14.82
C ASP A 16 14.69 -3.20 15.18
N THR A 17 14.37 -3.56 16.43
CA THR A 17 12.99 -3.62 16.94
C THR A 17 12.29 -2.26 16.91
N ALA A 18 13.03 -1.16 17.04
CA ALA A 18 12.49 0.20 16.97
C ALA A 18 12.03 0.56 15.54
N ALA A 19 12.83 0.25 14.52
CA ALA A 19 12.41 0.46 13.14
C ALA A 19 11.27 -0.47 12.73
N ILE A 20 11.30 -1.73 13.18
CA ILE A 20 10.20 -2.69 12.94
C ILE A 20 8.89 -2.17 13.55
N ALA A 21 8.92 -1.66 14.78
CA ALA A 21 7.74 -1.08 15.44
C ALA A 21 7.22 0.15 14.68
N THR A 22 8.12 1.02 14.22
CA THR A 22 7.79 2.19 13.38
C THR A 22 7.08 1.77 12.09
N ILE A 23 7.60 0.75 11.39
CA ILE A 23 6.97 0.24 10.16
C ILE A 23 5.57 -0.29 10.45
N ARG A 24 5.39 -1.07 11.52
CA ARG A 24 4.07 -1.63 11.87
C ARG A 24 3.06 -0.53 12.16
N ALA A 25 3.46 0.50 12.91
CA ALA A 25 2.63 1.68 13.15
C ALA A 25 2.25 2.37 11.83
N HIS A 26 3.24 2.59 10.96
CA HIS A 26 3.03 3.19 9.65
C HIS A 26 2.04 2.39 8.77
N MET A 27 2.14 1.05 8.75
CA MET A 27 1.20 0.21 8.00
C MET A 27 -0.24 0.31 8.52
N ARG A 28 -0.44 0.49 9.84
CA ARG A 28 -1.77 0.71 10.43
C ARG A 28 -2.34 2.07 10.04
N ASP A 29 -1.50 3.10 9.97
CA ASP A 29 -1.90 4.42 9.53
C ASP A 29 -2.31 4.43 8.05
N ILE A 30 -1.56 3.72 7.19
CA ILE A 30 -1.92 3.53 5.77
C ILE A 30 -3.26 2.82 5.66
N ALA A 31 -3.44 1.70 6.37
CA ALA A 31 -4.70 0.96 6.32
C ALA A 31 -5.88 1.83 6.76
N THR A 32 -5.69 2.70 7.74
CA THR A 32 -6.72 3.63 8.23
C THR A 32 -7.05 4.71 7.21
N ALA A 33 -6.04 5.34 6.60
CA ALA A 33 -6.25 6.33 5.55
C ALA A 33 -6.97 5.71 4.34
N PHE A 34 -6.54 4.52 3.91
CA PHE A 34 -7.14 3.83 2.77
C PHE A 34 -8.61 3.47 3.01
N ARG A 35 -8.96 3.04 4.24
CA ARG A 35 -10.37 2.84 4.62
C ARG A 35 -11.21 4.11 4.53
N ALA A 36 -10.60 5.27 4.77
CA ALA A 36 -11.25 6.57 4.60
C ALA A 36 -11.30 7.03 3.13
N GLY A 37 -10.71 6.29 2.18
CA GLY A 37 -10.54 6.71 0.80
C GLY A 37 -9.49 7.81 0.64
N ASP A 38 -8.67 8.03 1.67
CA ASP A 38 -7.53 8.93 1.64
C ASP A 38 -6.28 8.13 1.24
N PHE A 39 -5.82 8.39 0.02
CA PHE A 39 -4.62 7.74 -0.49
C PHE A 39 -3.39 8.67 -0.44
N THR A 40 -3.46 9.85 0.15
CA THR A 40 -2.36 10.84 0.11
C THR A 40 -1.10 10.41 0.86
N LYS A 41 -1.23 9.62 1.95
CA LYS A 41 -0.10 9.23 2.81
C LYS A 41 1.03 8.45 2.11
N PRO A 42 0.78 7.43 1.27
CA PRO A 42 1.84 6.80 0.48
C PRO A 42 2.29 7.63 -0.74
N PHE A 43 1.63 8.76 -1.05
CA PHE A 43 1.84 9.50 -2.30
C PHE A 43 2.34 10.93 -2.13
N GLN A 44 2.83 11.33 -0.95
CA GLN A 44 3.40 12.68 -0.77
C GLN A 44 4.52 13.02 -1.78
N VAL A 45 5.08 12.02 -2.47
CA VAL A 45 6.09 12.16 -3.53
C VAL A 45 5.54 12.19 -4.97
N HIS A 46 4.23 12.00 -5.20
CA HIS A 46 3.67 12.03 -6.56
C HIS A 46 2.86 13.31 -6.81
N ALA A 47 3.43 14.22 -7.61
CA ALA A 47 2.72 15.39 -8.14
C ALA A 47 1.62 15.06 -9.16
N GLN A 48 1.35 13.76 -9.39
CA GLN A 48 0.44 13.26 -10.40
C GLN A 48 -0.65 12.35 -9.82
N ALA A 49 -1.79 12.30 -10.50
CA ALA A 49 -2.86 11.37 -10.17
C ALA A 49 -2.35 9.92 -10.25
N VAL A 50 -2.50 9.16 -9.16
CA VAL A 50 -2.07 7.77 -9.11
C VAL A 50 -3.16 6.87 -9.69
N PRO A 51 -2.86 6.06 -10.74
CA PRO A 51 -3.81 5.11 -11.32
C PRO A 51 -4.47 4.22 -10.27
N GLY A 52 -5.74 3.85 -10.49
CA GLY A 52 -6.52 3.02 -9.57
C GLY A 52 -7.10 3.75 -8.35
N THR A 53 -6.53 4.86 -7.88
CA THR A 53 -6.98 5.51 -6.63
C THR A 53 -8.41 6.05 -6.69
N VAL A 54 -8.82 6.59 -7.85
CA VAL A 54 -10.21 7.04 -8.07
C VAL A 54 -11.17 5.86 -7.95
N GLY A 55 -10.90 4.76 -8.64
CA GLY A 55 -11.72 3.55 -8.57
C GLY A 55 -11.74 2.93 -7.18
N MET A 56 -10.61 2.92 -6.47
CA MET A 56 -10.55 2.46 -5.08
C MET A 56 -11.38 3.35 -4.14
N ARG A 57 -11.35 4.68 -4.33
CA ARG A 57 -12.16 5.64 -3.56
C ARG A 57 -13.65 5.46 -3.80
N GLU A 58 -14.06 5.34 -5.05
CA GLU A 58 -15.46 5.13 -5.44
C GLU A 58 -16.00 3.80 -4.91
N ARG A 59 -15.14 2.77 -4.83
CA ARG A 59 -15.48 1.44 -4.36
C ARG A 59 -15.10 1.18 -2.90
N ARG A 60 -14.87 2.22 -2.08
CA ARG A 60 -14.33 2.05 -0.71
C ARG A 60 -15.10 1.01 0.12
N ALA A 61 -16.42 0.97 -0.02
CA ALA A 61 -17.28 0.05 0.73
C ALA A 61 -17.09 -1.43 0.34
N ALA A 62 -16.54 -1.70 -0.84
CA ALA A 62 -16.26 -3.04 -1.33
C ALA A 62 -14.82 -3.50 -1.06
N ILE A 63 -13.96 -2.62 -0.53
CA ILE A 63 -12.54 -2.92 -0.31
C ILE A 63 -12.25 -3.01 1.19
N SER A 64 -11.60 -4.11 1.58
CA SER A 64 -11.04 -4.27 2.92
C SER A 64 -9.54 -4.01 2.91
N TYR A 65 -9.09 -3.34 3.95
CA TYR A 65 -7.67 -3.03 4.20
C TYR A 65 -7.32 -3.54 5.58
N GLU A 66 -6.30 -4.39 5.67
CA GLU A 66 -5.90 -5.06 6.90
C GLU A 66 -4.39 -4.91 7.10
N ALA A 67 -4.00 -4.24 8.19
CA ALA A 67 -2.59 -4.16 8.58
C ALA A 67 -2.21 -5.43 9.33
N ILE A 68 -1.14 -6.09 8.90
CA ILE A 68 -0.65 -7.34 9.48
C ILE A 68 0.81 -7.13 9.85
N ASP A 69 1.14 -7.37 11.12
CA ASP A 69 2.51 -7.34 11.61
C ASP A 69 3.32 -8.48 10.99
N ARG A 70 4.54 -8.18 10.55
CA ARG A 70 5.49 -9.17 10.04
C ARG A 70 6.73 -9.22 10.94
N PRO A 71 7.48 -10.35 10.98
CA PRO A 71 8.67 -10.45 11.82
C PRO A 71 9.68 -9.31 11.61
N ARG A 72 9.82 -8.84 10.36
CA ARG A 72 10.79 -7.82 9.96
C ARG A 72 10.15 -6.46 9.62
N GLY A 73 8.86 -6.28 9.88
CA GLY A 73 8.14 -5.07 9.48
C GLY A 73 6.64 -5.25 9.51
N GLY A 74 5.96 -4.90 8.41
CA GLY A 74 4.51 -4.97 8.32
C GLY A 74 4.01 -5.01 6.88
N GLN A 75 2.73 -5.32 6.73
CA GLN A 75 2.04 -5.28 5.44
C GLN A 75 0.64 -4.70 5.57
N VAL A 76 0.12 -4.16 4.48
CA VAL A 76 -1.30 -3.88 4.30
C VAL A 76 -1.84 -4.83 3.24
N ARG A 77 -2.76 -5.70 3.65
CA ARG A 77 -3.51 -6.58 2.75
C ARG A 77 -4.76 -5.84 2.24
N ILE A 78 -4.90 -5.78 0.92
CA ILE A 78 -5.99 -5.08 0.23
C ILE A 78 -6.82 -6.12 -0.54
N ARG A 79 -8.09 -6.29 -0.16
CA ARG A 79 -8.97 -7.35 -0.69
C ARG A 79 -10.31 -6.81 -1.13
N SER A 80 -10.85 -7.37 -2.21
CA SER A 80 -12.20 -7.11 -2.69
C SER A 80 -12.73 -8.32 -3.46
N ASN A 81 -14.06 -8.50 -3.45
CA ASN A 81 -14.78 -9.41 -4.35
C ASN A 81 -15.44 -8.67 -5.53
N ASP A 82 -15.43 -7.33 -5.53
CA ASP A 82 -15.87 -6.50 -6.66
C ASP A 82 -14.73 -6.44 -7.69
N SER A 83 -14.99 -6.91 -8.91
CA SER A 83 -13.99 -7.03 -9.98
C SER A 83 -13.45 -5.67 -10.45
N VAL A 84 -14.26 -4.61 -10.38
CA VAL A 84 -13.84 -3.23 -10.71
C VAL A 84 -12.86 -2.74 -9.66
N ALA A 85 -13.14 -2.98 -8.38
CA ALA A 85 -12.24 -2.68 -7.29
C ALA A 85 -10.94 -3.49 -7.36
N VAL A 86 -11.01 -4.78 -7.70
CA VAL A 86 -9.81 -5.62 -7.89
C VAL A 86 -8.91 -5.05 -8.99
N ARG A 87 -9.48 -4.66 -10.14
CA ARG A 87 -8.73 -4.00 -11.22
C ARG A 87 -8.07 -2.70 -10.74
N ALA A 88 -8.82 -1.84 -10.04
CA ALA A 88 -8.29 -0.59 -9.50
C ALA A 88 -7.15 -0.82 -8.50
N ILE A 89 -7.25 -1.85 -7.65
CA ILE A 89 -6.17 -2.27 -6.74
C ILE A 89 -4.94 -2.70 -7.53
N HIS A 90 -5.11 -3.44 -8.62
CA HIS A 90 -3.99 -3.89 -9.46
C HIS A 90 -3.29 -2.74 -10.17
N GLU A 91 -4.03 -1.77 -10.71
CA GLU A 91 -3.49 -0.56 -11.31
C GLU A 91 -2.66 0.23 -10.31
N PHE A 92 -3.21 0.49 -9.12
CA PHE A 92 -2.53 1.17 -8.02
C PHE A 92 -1.23 0.47 -7.62
N LEU A 93 -1.27 -0.85 -7.42
CA LEU A 93 -0.08 -1.61 -7.02
C LEU A 93 0.96 -1.70 -8.14
N ALA A 94 0.53 -1.74 -9.41
CA ALA A 94 1.44 -1.73 -10.55
C ALA A 94 2.20 -0.41 -10.64
N PHE A 95 1.49 0.71 -10.46
CA PHE A 95 2.10 2.03 -10.43
C PHE A 95 3.13 2.14 -9.29
N GLN A 96 2.79 1.73 -8.07
CA GLN A 96 3.74 1.77 -6.95
C GLN A 96 5.00 0.96 -7.21
N ARG A 97 4.89 -0.25 -7.80
CA ARG A 97 6.08 -1.02 -8.16
C ARG A 97 6.96 -0.25 -9.14
N GLN A 98 6.39 0.32 -10.20
CA GLN A 98 7.17 1.08 -11.18
C GLN A 98 7.87 2.30 -10.56
N GLN A 99 7.20 3.03 -9.68
CA GLN A 99 7.78 4.20 -9.03
C GLN A 99 8.91 3.84 -8.05
N HIS A 100 8.74 2.79 -7.25
CA HIS A 100 9.83 2.32 -6.39
C HIS A 100 10.99 1.73 -7.19
N HIS A 101 10.73 1.07 -8.33
CA HIS A 101 11.80 0.66 -9.23
C HIS A 101 12.53 1.86 -9.84
N ALA A 102 11.83 2.91 -10.28
CA ALA A 102 12.46 4.11 -10.83
C ALA A 102 13.27 4.88 -9.77
N ALA A 103 12.73 5.05 -8.56
CA ALA A 103 13.43 5.71 -7.45
C ALA A 103 14.70 4.94 -7.00
N SER A 104 14.72 3.61 -7.18
CA SER A 104 15.92 2.81 -6.94
C SER A 104 16.99 2.95 -8.03
N HIS A 105 16.66 3.44 -9.24
CA HIS A 105 17.63 3.68 -10.33
C HIS A 105 18.11 5.14 -10.42
N GLU A 106 17.47 6.07 -9.71
CA GLU A 106 17.90 7.48 -9.65
C GLU A 106 18.88 7.74 -8.50
N MET A 107 19.13 6.74 -7.66
CA MET A 107 20.17 6.72 -6.63
C MET A 107 21.35 5.86 -7.10
N ASP A 108 21.93 6.20 -8.26
CA ASP A 108 23.25 5.74 -8.70
C ASP A 108 24.08 6.94 -9.17
#